data_AF-A0A136INB1-F1
#
_entry.id   AF-A0A136INB1-F1
#
_cell.length_a   1.000
_cell.length_b   1.000
_cell.length_c   1.000
_cell.angle_alpha   90.00
_cell.angle_beta   90.00
_cell.angle_gamma   90.00
#
_symmetry.space_group_name_H-M   'P 1'
#
loop_
_entity.id
_entity.type
_entity.pdbx_description
1 polymer ?
#
loop_
_entity_poly.entity_id
_entity_poly.type
_entity_poly.pdbx_seq_one_letter_code
_entity_poly.pdbx_strand_id
1 'polypeptide(L)'
;MKSIHALTFMFAIATAAPMPAKETVEPNGVVTWADVSRRDEVEPNGVVTWADVSRRDEVEPNGVVTWADVSKRDEVDPNGVVTWADVSKRDEVEPNGVVTWADVSKRDEVEPNGVVTWADVSKRDEVEPNGVVTWADVSKRDEVEPNGVVTWADVSKH
;
A
#
# COMPACT_ATOMS: atom_id res chain seq x y z
N MET A 1 29.73 -15.63 12.66
CA MET A 1 30.32 -14.85 11.55
C MET A 1 29.20 -14.56 10.56
N LYS A 2 29.15 -13.33 10.07
CA LYS A 2 27.99 -12.67 9.46
C LYS A 2 27.48 -13.46 8.25
N SER A 3 26.19 -13.81 8.27
CA SER A 3 25.49 -14.38 7.11
C SER A 3 25.37 -13.28 6.07
N ILE A 4 25.96 -13.50 4.89
CA ILE A 4 25.89 -12.57 3.77
C ILE A 4 24.53 -12.81 3.11
N HIS A 5 23.56 -11.93 3.39
CA HIS A 5 22.31 -11.89 2.63
C HIS A 5 22.65 -11.57 1.18
N ALA A 6 22.31 -12.50 0.27
CA ALA A 6 22.57 -12.37 -1.15
C ALA A 6 21.59 -11.34 -1.76
N LEU A 7 22.00 -10.07 -1.73
CA LEU A 7 21.29 -8.95 -2.35
C LEU A 7 21.34 -9.12 -3.88
N THR A 8 20.26 -9.64 -4.45
CA THR A 8 20.16 -9.87 -5.90
C THR A 8 19.50 -8.65 -6.54
N PHE A 9 20.31 -7.71 -7.04
CA PHE A 9 19.83 -6.62 -7.88
C PHE A 9 19.38 -7.18 -9.23
N MET A 10 18.07 -7.15 -9.50
CA MET A 10 17.50 -7.61 -10.76
C MET A 10 17.08 -6.39 -11.59
N PHE A 11 17.86 -6.06 -12.62
CA PHE A 11 17.44 -5.13 -13.67
C PHE A 11 16.69 -5.95 -14.72
N ALA A 12 15.36 -5.91 -14.72
CA ALA A 12 14.56 -6.74 -15.62
C ALA A 12 13.35 -5.99 -16.17
N ILE A 13 13.21 -5.98 -17.50
CA ILE A 13 11.89 -5.87 -18.14
C ILE A 13 11.28 -7.28 -18.03
N ALA A 14 10.79 -7.62 -16.84
CA ALA A 14 10.13 -8.90 -16.59
C ALA A 14 8.62 -8.72 -16.84
N THR A 15 8.10 -9.40 -17.85
CA THR A 15 6.66 -9.55 -18.04
C THR A 15 6.23 -10.83 -17.32
N ALA A 16 5.53 -10.64 -16.19
CA ALA A 16 4.79 -11.64 -15.42
C ALA A 16 5.50 -12.98 -15.19
N ALA A 17 6.29 -13.07 -14.10
CA ALA A 17 6.81 -14.34 -13.61
C ALA A 17 6.20 -14.68 -12.23
N PRO A 18 5.79 -15.95 -11.99
CA PRO A 18 5.39 -16.38 -10.66
C PRO A 18 6.60 -16.31 -9.74
N MET A 19 6.48 -15.58 -8.64
CA MET A 19 7.63 -15.33 -7.77
C MET A 19 7.66 -16.26 -6.54
N PRO A 20 8.81 -16.90 -6.24
CA PRO A 20 8.96 -17.76 -5.07
C PRO A 20 8.81 -16.97 -3.76
N ALA A 21 8.31 -17.63 -2.71
CA ALA A 21 8.32 -17.09 -1.35
C ALA A 21 9.75 -16.67 -0.96
N LYS A 22 9.94 -15.38 -0.74
CA LYS A 22 11.19 -14.76 -0.30
C LYS A 22 10.89 -13.87 0.90
N GLU A 23 11.88 -13.72 1.76
CA GLU A 23 11.85 -12.80 2.89
C GLU A 23 11.81 -11.35 2.37
N THR A 24 12.82 -10.90 1.60
CA THR A 24 12.89 -9.50 1.07
C THR A 24 13.00 -9.41 -0.47
N VAL A 25 12.39 -8.39 -1.10
CA VAL A 25 12.52 -8.09 -2.55
C VAL A 25 12.61 -6.58 -2.84
N GLU A 26 13.63 -6.16 -3.59
CA GLU A 26 13.87 -4.77 -4.04
C GLU A 26 13.85 -4.65 -5.59
N PRO A 27 12.68 -4.67 -6.26
CA PRO A 27 12.66 -4.53 -7.71
C PRO A 27 13.06 -3.12 -8.14
N ASN A 28 13.84 -3.01 -9.22
CA ASN A 28 14.32 -1.75 -9.76
C ASN A 28 13.92 -1.61 -11.24
N GLY A 29 13.45 -0.42 -11.65
CA GLY A 29 13.13 -0.12 -13.06
C GLY A 29 11.65 -0.30 -13.40
N VAL A 30 11.32 -0.88 -14.58
CA VAL A 30 9.94 -1.14 -15.00
C VAL A 30 9.63 -2.63 -14.86
N VAL A 31 8.82 -3.00 -13.86
CA VAL A 31 8.59 -4.41 -13.48
C VAL A 31 7.12 -4.72 -13.27
N THR A 32 6.66 -5.89 -13.71
CA THR A 32 5.30 -6.39 -13.43
C THR A 32 5.32 -7.80 -12.85
N TRP A 33 4.63 -7.99 -11.73
CA TRP A 33 4.48 -9.26 -11.04
C TRP A 33 3.01 -9.65 -10.86
N ALA A 34 2.73 -10.95 -10.91
CA ALA A 34 1.40 -11.53 -10.69
C ALA A 34 1.52 -12.77 -9.80
N ASP A 35 0.40 -13.20 -9.20
CA ASP A 35 0.27 -14.42 -8.39
C ASP A 35 1.28 -14.50 -7.24
N VAL A 36 1.24 -13.54 -6.32
CA VAL A 36 2.20 -13.46 -5.21
C VAL A 36 1.61 -13.95 -3.88
N SER A 37 2.08 -15.09 -3.40
CA SER A 37 1.49 -15.79 -2.24
C SER A 37 1.85 -15.22 -0.85
N ARG A 38 3.12 -14.90 -0.58
CA ARG A 38 3.54 -14.25 0.69
C ARG A 38 4.88 -13.56 0.55
N ARG A 39 5.05 -12.36 1.11
CA ARG A 39 6.36 -11.72 1.32
C ARG A 39 6.44 -11.13 2.70
N ASP A 40 7.65 -11.08 3.23
CA ASP A 40 7.88 -10.49 4.53
C ASP A 40 8.23 -8.99 4.33
N GLU A 41 9.04 -8.63 3.33
CA GLU A 41 9.46 -7.23 3.05
C GLU A 41 9.58 -6.93 1.53
N VAL A 42 9.07 -5.78 1.08
CA VAL A 42 9.10 -5.38 -0.35
C VAL A 42 9.37 -3.88 -0.55
N GLU A 43 10.49 -3.54 -1.18
CA GLU A 43 10.94 -2.15 -1.41
C GLU A 43 11.11 -1.82 -2.91
N PRO A 44 10.01 -1.55 -3.64
CA PRO A 44 10.09 -1.30 -5.06
C PRO A 44 10.62 0.11 -5.38
N ASN A 45 11.58 0.16 -6.31
CA ASN A 45 12.19 1.38 -6.82
C ASN A 45 11.89 1.53 -8.33
N GLY A 46 11.21 2.60 -8.74
CA GLY A 46 10.88 2.86 -10.16
C GLY A 46 9.39 2.68 -10.50
N VAL A 47 9.07 2.10 -11.66
CA VAL A 47 7.68 1.88 -12.12
C VAL A 47 7.32 0.41 -11.96
N VAL A 48 6.60 0.07 -10.89
CA VAL A 48 6.35 -1.33 -10.54
C VAL A 48 4.86 -1.62 -10.43
N THR A 49 4.41 -2.73 -11.00
CA THR A 49 3.03 -3.21 -10.90
C THR A 49 2.98 -4.60 -10.28
N TRP A 50 2.04 -4.80 -9.36
CA TRP A 50 1.78 -6.07 -8.71
C TRP A 50 0.29 -6.41 -8.78
N ALA A 51 -0.03 -7.66 -9.09
CA ALA A 51 -1.39 -8.18 -9.12
C ALA A 51 -1.48 -9.49 -8.31
N ASP A 52 -2.69 -9.81 -7.82
CA ASP A 52 -3.02 -11.04 -7.12
C ASP A 52 -2.08 -11.34 -5.93
N VAL A 53 -2.09 -10.45 -4.94
CA VAL A 53 -1.19 -10.50 -3.79
C VAL A 53 -1.93 -11.02 -2.55
N SER A 54 -1.57 -12.21 -2.10
CA SER A 54 -2.26 -12.86 -0.97
C SER A 54 -1.85 -12.27 0.39
N ARG A 55 -0.56 -12.11 0.68
CA ARG A 55 -0.08 -11.54 1.96
C ARG A 55 1.24 -10.79 1.82
N ARG A 56 1.39 -9.69 2.55
CA ARG A 56 2.67 -9.01 2.81
C ARG A 56 2.76 -8.51 4.24
N ASP A 57 3.95 -8.50 4.80
CA ASP A 57 4.13 -7.98 6.16
C ASP A 57 4.60 -6.51 6.09
N GLU A 58 5.62 -6.16 5.32
CA GLU A 58 6.15 -4.78 5.20
C GLU A 58 6.37 -4.33 3.74
N VAL A 59 5.99 -3.08 3.40
CA VAL A 59 6.12 -2.53 2.03
C VAL A 59 6.53 -1.06 2.02
N GLU A 60 7.71 -0.74 1.47
CA GLU A 60 8.24 0.63 1.37
C GLU A 60 8.51 1.05 -0.10
N PRO A 61 7.49 1.48 -0.84
CA PRO A 61 7.65 1.83 -2.25
C PRO A 61 8.26 3.23 -2.45
N ASN A 62 9.29 3.27 -3.29
CA ASN A 62 10.02 4.47 -3.72
C ASN A 62 9.89 4.64 -5.25
N GLY A 63 8.82 5.26 -5.73
CA GLY A 63 8.62 5.45 -7.17
C GLY A 63 7.15 5.54 -7.56
N VAL A 64 6.81 5.07 -8.77
CA VAL A 64 5.43 4.94 -9.25
C VAL A 64 5.02 3.48 -9.14
N VAL A 65 4.20 3.15 -8.14
CA VAL A 65 3.87 1.75 -7.86
C VAL A 65 2.37 1.51 -7.88
N THR A 66 1.95 0.43 -8.53
CA THR A 66 0.55 0.01 -8.58
C THR A 66 0.39 -1.39 -8.01
N TRP A 67 -0.62 -1.55 -7.17
CA TRP A 67 -1.01 -2.81 -6.55
C TRP A 67 -2.49 -3.08 -6.80
N ALA A 68 -2.81 -4.31 -7.20
CA ALA A 68 -4.18 -4.77 -7.39
C ALA A 68 -4.40 -6.12 -6.69
N ASP A 69 -5.63 -6.36 -6.25
CA ASP A 69 -6.10 -7.61 -5.64
C ASP A 69 -5.25 -8.04 -4.43
N VAL A 70 -5.29 -7.24 -3.35
CA VAL A 70 -4.47 -7.44 -2.15
C VAL A 70 -5.31 -7.99 -0.99
N SER A 71 -5.02 -9.21 -0.53
CA SER A 71 -5.83 -9.88 0.50
C SER A 71 -5.49 -9.49 1.95
N LYS A 72 -4.21 -9.39 2.32
CA LYS A 72 -3.79 -8.86 3.63
C LYS A 72 -2.45 -8.15 3.51
N ARG A 73 -2.30 -7.08 4.29
CA ARG A 73 -1.01 -6.42 4.54
C ARG A 73 -0.93 -5.89 5.97
N ASP A 74 0.28 -5.82 6.52
CA ASP A 74 0.47 -5.46 7.92
C ASP A 74 0.99 -4.01 8.03
N GLU A 75 2.10 -3.63 7.37
CA GLU A 75 2.70 -2.28 7.42
C GLU A 75 3.06 -1.73 6.02
N VAL A 76 2.83 -0.43 5.75
CA VAL A 76 3.04 0.19 4.42
C VAL A 76 3.44 1.68 4.50
N ASP A 77 4.66 2.00 4.06
CA ASP A 77 5.25 3.35 4.17
C ASP A 77 5.74 3.91 2.82
N PRO A 78 4.80 4.42 1.99
CA PRO A 78 5.11 4.89 0.66
C PRO A 78 5.69 6.31 0.66
N ASN A 79 6.84 6.47 0.01
CA ASN A 79 7.49 7.77 -0.22
C ASN A 79 7.30 8.29 -1.67
N GLY A 80 6.63 7.52 -2.53
CA GLY A 80 6.42 7.82 -3.96
C GLY A 80 4.97 8.12 -4.36
N VAL A 81 4.66 7.91 -5.64
CA VAL A 81 3.29 7.90 -6.18
C VAL A 81 2.78 6.47 -6.18
N VAL A 82 1.82 6.15 -5.32
CA VAL A 82 1.37 4.76 -5.15
C VAL A 82 -0.13 4.65 -5.33
N THR A 83 -0.56 3.64 -6.08
CA THR A 83 -1.98 3.30 -6.26
C THR A 83 -2.23 1.88 -5.78
N TRP A 84 -3.29 1.71 -5.03
CA TRP A 84 -3.77 0.42 -4.54
C TRP A 84 -5.24 0.27 -4.87
N ALA A 85 -5.61 -0.90 -5.40
CA ALA A 85 -6.97 -1.28 -5.71
C ALA A 85 -7.30 -2.65 -5.10
N ASP A 86 -8.58 -2.85 -4.79
CA ASP A 86 -9.14 -4.12 -4.30
C ASP A 86 -8.40 -4.67 -3.07
N VAL A 87 -8.48 -3.95 -1.95
CA VAL A 87 -7.78 -4.33 -0.72
C VAL A 87 -8.73 -4.84 0.35
N SER A 88 -8.54 -6.11 0.73
CA SER A 88 -9.41 -6.78 1.72
C SER A 88 -9.14 -6.36 3.17
N LYS A 89 -7.88 -6.26 3.59
CA LYS A 89 -7.51 -5.88 4.97
C LYS A 89 -6.17 -5.16 5.01
N ARG A 90 -6.05 -4.19 5.94
CA ARG A 90 -4.76 -3.70 6.40
C ARG A 90 -4.73 -3.27 7.86
N ASP A 91 -3.54 -3.29 8.41
CA ASP A 91 -3.30 -3.01 9.81
C ASP A 91 -2.73 -1.57 9.98
N GLU A 92 -1.62 -1.20 9.32
CA GLU A 92 -0.96 0.13 9.49
C GLU A 92 -0.47 0.76 8.16
N VAL A 93 -0.47 2.11 8.06
CA VAL A 93 -0.02 2.86 6.86
C VAL A 93 0.48 4.27 7.21
N GLU A 94 1.74 4.61 6.89
CA GLU A 94 2.30 5.95 7.07
C GLU A 94 2.80 6.58 5.75
N PRO A 95 1.89 7.06 4.89
CA PRO A 95 2.28 7.59 3.60
C PRO A 95 2.89 9.00 3.70
N ASN A 96 4.11 9.15 3.19
CA ASN A 96 4.78 10.44 3.01
C ASN A 96 4.65 10.99 1.57
N GLY A 97 4.27 10.14 0.62
CA GLY A 97 4.11 10.47 -0.80
C GLY A 97 2.70 10.84 -1.26
N VAL A 98 2.40 10.61 -2.54
CA VAL A 98 1.06 10.75 -3.12
C VAL A 98 0.45 9.37 -3.25
N VAL A 99 -0.61 9.08 -2.50
CA VAL A 99 -1.16 7.73 -2.44
C VAL A 99 -2.65 7.72 -2.75
N THR A 100 -3.08 6.80 -3.61
CA THR A 100 -4.49 6.54 -3.90
C THR A 100 -4.84 5.12 -3.50
N TRP A 101 -5.97 4.98 -2.82
CA TRP A 101 -6.55 3.71 -2.43
C TRP A 101 -7.99 3.63 -2.92
N ALA A 102 -8.35 2.52 -3.55
CA ALA A 102 -9.70 2.22 -4.00
C ALA A 102 -10.13 0.84 -3.48
N ASP A 103 -11.43 0.67 -3.27
CA ASP A 103 -12.08 -0.59 -2.91
C ASP A 103 -11.46 -1.25 -1.67
N VAL A 104 -11.54 -0.57 -0.52
CA VAL A 104 -10.92 -1.04 0.72
C VAL A 104 -11.94 -1.56 1.71
N SER A 105 -11.90 -2.87 1.97
CA SER A 105 -12.87 -3.53 2.85
C SER A 105 -12.67 -3.21 4.34
N LYS A 106 -11.44 -3.21 4.84
CA LYS A 106 -11.16 -2.93 6.27
C LYS A 106 -9.82 -2.24 6.47
N ARG A 107 -9.77 -1.38 7.48
CA ARG A 107 -8.51 -1.09 8.17
C ARG A 107 -8.60 -0.61 9.60
N ASP A 108 -7.42 -0.70 10.20
CA ASP A 108 -7.18 -0.37 11.59
C ASP A 108 -6.52 1.04 11.72
N GLU A 109 -5.31 1.31 11.22
CA GLU A 109 -4.57 2.57 11.50
C GLU A 109 -3.98 3.28 10.25
N VAL A 110 -3.87 4.62 10.27
CA VAL A 110 -3.25 5.41 9.18
C VAL A 110 -2.73 6.77 9.68
N GLU A 111 -1.46 7.09 9.42
CA GLU A 111 -0.86 8.38 9.76
C GLU A 111 -0.26 9.08 8.54
N PRO A 112 -1.10 9.69 7.67
CA PRO A 112 -0.61 10.27 6.43
C PRO A 112 0.07 11.63 6.67
N ASN A 113 1.33 11.73 6.26
CA ASN A 113 2.08 12.98 6.19
C ASN A 113 2.06 13.60 4.77
N GLY A 114 1.72 12.81 3.75
CA GLY A 114 1.67 13.21 2.34
C GLY A 114 0.26 13.60 1.83
N VAL A 115 0.01 13.36 0.54
CA VAL A 115 -1.30 13.57 -0.10
C VAL A 115 -1.96 12.21 -0.32
N VAL A 116 -3.08 11.94 0.32
CA VAL A 116 -3.73 10.65 0.26
C VAL A 116 -5.19 10.76 -0.15
N THR A 117 -5.59 9.94 -1.12
CA THR A 117 -6.98 9.78 -1.52
C THR A 117 -7.44 8.36 -1.22
N TRP A 118 -8.62 8.25 -0.64
CA TRP A 118 -9.28 6.98 -0.37
C TRP A 118 -10.67 7.01 -0.99
N ALA A 119 -11.03 5.96 -1.71
CA ALA A 119 -12.34 5.74 -2.30
C ALA A 119 -12.87 4.35 -1.89
N ASP A 120 -14.20 4.24 -1.79
CA ASP A 120 -14.93 2.99 -1.55
C ASP A 120 -14.41 2.21 -0.33
N VAL A 121 -14.55 2.81 0.85
CA VAL A 121 -14.02 2.25 2.10
C VAL A 121 -15.15 1.73 2.99
N SER A 122 -15.17 0.40 3.19
CA SER A 122 -16.25 -0.25 3.95
C SER A 122 -16.12 -0.07 5.47
N LYS A 123 -14.91 -0.16 6.04
CA LYS A 123 -14.67 0.06 7.47
C LYS A 123 -13.32 0.73 7.73
N ARG A 124 -13.32 1.60 8.74
CA ARG A 124 -12.17 2.32 9.24
C ARG A 124 -12.24 2.54 10.74
N ASP A 125 -11.09 2.37 11.38
CA ASP A 125 -10.97 2.52 12.82
C ASP A 125 -10.26 3.86 13.16
N GLU A 126 -8.97 4.04 12.86
CA GLU A 126 -8.16 5.21 13.28
C GLU A 126 -7.42 5.92 12.13
N VAL A 127 -7.24 7.25 12.21
CA VAL A 127 -6.37 8.09 11.33
C VAL A 127 -6.00 9.36 12.07
N GLU A 128 -4.72 9.66 12.02
CA GLU A 128 -4.13 10.92 12.47
C GLU A 128 -3.41 11.61 11.30
N PRO A 129 -4.14 12.34 10.44
CA PRO A 129 -3.51 12.93 9.27
C PRO A 129 -2.75 14.20 9.65
N ASN A 130 -1.46 14.25 9.29
CA ASN A 130 -0.64 15.46 9.31
C ASN A 130 -0.57 16.14 7.92
N GLY A 131 -0.88 15.39 6.85
CA GLY A 131 -0.89 15.84 5.46
C GLY A 131 -2.26 16.24 4.92
N VAL A 132 -2.48 16.00 3.62
CA VAL A 132 -3.78 16.24 2.95
C VAL A 132 -4.45 14.91 2.67
N VAL A 133 -5.65 14.70 3.21
CA VAL A 133 -6.41 13.47 3.00
C VAL A 133 -7.78 13.76 2.41
N THR A 134 -8.13 13.03 1.36
CA THR A 134 -9.48 13.01 0.79
C THR A 134 -10.09 11.62 0.96
N TRP A 135 -11.32 11.58 1.44
CA TRP A 135 -12.14 10.38 1.56
C TRP A 135 -13.35 10.49 0.66
N ALA A 136 -13.65 9.44 -0.09
CA ALA A 136 -14.85 9.26 -0.89
C ALA A 136 -15.51 7.93 -0.52
N ASP A 137 -16.84 7.88 -0.44
CA ASP A 137 -17.63 6.64 -0.31
C ASP A 137 -17.22 5.78 0.89
N VAL A 138 -17.32 6.36 2.10
CA VAL A 138 -16.97 5.67 3.35
C VAL A 138 -18.22 5.21 4.10
N SER A 139 -18.35 3.90 4.29
CA SER A 139 -19.53 3.28 4.92
C SER A 139 -19.51 3.30 6.45
N LYS A 140 -18.33 3.16 7.08
CA LYS A 140 -18.15 3.16 8.55
C LYS A 140 -16.83 3.82 8.94
N ARG A 141 -16.89 4.64 9.99
CA ARG A 141 -15.77 5.42 10.53
C ARG A 141 -15.88 5.50 12.05
N ASP A 142 -14.77 5.23 12.73
CA ASP A 142 -14.65 5.45 14.17
C ASP A 142 -14.01 6.83 14.48
N GLU A 143 -12.68 6.93 14.61
CA GLU A 143 -11.98 8.10 15.21
C GLU A 143 -11.04 8.81 14.23
N VAL A 144 -11.12 10.15 14.06
CA VAL A 144 -10.16 10.94 13.25
C VAL A 144 -9.63 12.10 14.06
N GLU A 145 -8.31 12.22 14.15
CA GLU A 145 -7.63 13.32 14.84
C GLU A 145 -6.69 14.08 13.88
N PRO A 146 -7.20 15.08 13.13
CA PRO A 146 -6.41 15.73 12.10
C PRO A 146 -5.55 16.89 12.62
N ASN A 147 -4.25 16.82 12.35
CA ASN A 147 -3.33 17.96 12.39
C ASN A 147 -3.15 18.60 11.00
N GLY A 148 -3.61 17.91 9.95
CA GLY A 148 -3.59 18.33 8.55
C GLY A 148 -4.97 18.65 7.97
N VAL A 149 -5.09 18.58 6.65
CA VAL A 149 -6.35 18.88 5.92
C VAL A 149 -7.08 17.59 5.61
N VAL A 150 -8.34 17.48 6.03
CA VAL A 150 -9.20 16.33 5.71
C VAL A 150 -10.45 16.79 4.97
N THR A 151 -10.68 16.18 3.81
CA THR A 151 -11.85 16.41 2.97
C THR A 151 -12.66 15.12 2.85
N TRP A 152 -13.99 15.25 2.90
CA TRP A 152 -14.91 14.13 2.77
C TRP A 152 -15.88 14.41 1.61
N ALA A 153 -15.97 13.47 0.67
CA ALA A 153 -16.94 13.42 -0.41
C ALA A 153 -17.82 12.16 -0.21
N ASP A 154 -19.11 12.28 -0.49
CA ASP A 154 -20.09 11.17 -0.44
C ASP A 154 -19.95 10.23 0.77
N VAL A 155 -20.29 10.73 1.96
CA VAL A 155 -20.24 9.93 3.19
C VAL A 155 -21.63 9.40 3.50
N SER A 156 -21.80 8.08 3.41
CA SER A 156 -22.99 7.40 3.88
C SER A 156 -22.97 7.35 5.41
N LYS A 157 -23.77 8.20 6.06
CA LYS A 157 -23.98 8.14 7.50
C LYS A 157 -24.83 6.89 7.81
N HIS A 158 -24.25 5.92 8.51
CA HIS A 158 -25.01 4.89 9.22
C HIS A 158 -24.88 5.09 10.73
#